data_AF-A0A160P7T2-F1
#
_entry.id   AF-A0A160P7T2-F1
#
_cell.length_a   1.000
_cell.length_b   1.000
_cell.length_c   1.000
_cell.angle_alpha   90.00
_cell.angle_beta   90.00
_cell.angle_gamma   90.00
#
_symmetry.space_group_name_H-M   'P 1'
#
loop_
_entity.id
_entity.type
_entity.pdbx_description
1 polymer ?
#
loop_
_entity_poly.entity_id
_entity_poly.type
_entity_poly.pdbx_seq_one_letter_code
_entity_poly.pdbx_strand_id
1 'polypeptide(L)' 'MARVLDRTTGATDLCAAIEQNTPENRANDAKTDSRGWAWVGTMAYDKQPRNAALYRVDDVRVVRVADAAPSKVPSGR' A
#
# COMPACT_ATOMS: atom_id res chain seq x y z
N MET A 1 2.38 -6.64 -0.84
CA MET A 1 1.36 -7.72 -0.90
C MET A 1 0.25 -7.49 0.14
N ALA A 2 -0.97 -7.92 -0.16
CA ALA A 2 -2.12 -7.98 0.75
C ALA A 2 -2.56 -9.44 0.93
N ARG A 3 -3.02 -9.80 2.13
CA ARG A 3 -3.42 -11.17 2.49
C ARG A 3 -4.79 -11.17 3.17
N VAL A 4 -5.55 -12.23 2.96
CA VAL A 4 -6.75 -12.52 3.76
C VAL A 4 -6.28 -13.31 4.99
N LEU A 5 -6.76 -12.93 6.18
CA LEU A 5 -6.50 -13.64 7.43
C LEU A 5 -7.77 -14.40 7.83
N ASP A 6 -7.67 -15.72 7.92
CA ASP A 6 -8.66 -16.50 8.65
C ASP A 6 -8.49 -16.22 10.15
N ARG A 7 -9.51 -15.60 10.76
CA ARG A 7 -9.47 -15.20 12.17
C ARG A 7 -9.61 -16.36 13.15
N THR A 8 -10.09 -17.52 12.68
CA THR A 8 -10.25 -18.72 13.50
C THR A 8 -8.94 -19.49 13.57
N THR A 9 -8.29 -19.68 12.42
CA THR A 9 -7.09 -20.53 12.31
C THR A 9 -5.78 -19.75 12.31
N GLY A 10 -5.82 -18.44 12.01
CA GLY A 10 -4.64 -17.62 11.79
C GLY A 10 -3.98 -17.82 10.43
N ALA A 11 -4.53 -18.70 9.57
CA ALA A 11 -4.01 -18.93 8.23
C ALA A 11 -4.12 -17.66 7.38
N THR A 12 -3.16 -17.46 6.48
CA THR A 12 -3.16 -16.32 5.57
C THR A 12 -2.96 -16.73 4.12
N ASP A 13 -3.84 -16.25 3.25
CA ASP A 13 -3.76 -16.46 1.81
C ASP A 13 -3.39 -15.18 1.08
N LEU A 14 -2.59 -15.30 0.03
CA LEU A 14 -2.24 -14.16 -0.81
C LEU A 14 -3.49 -13.68 -1.56
N CYS A 15 -3.84 -12.41 -1.36
CA CYS A 15 -4.98 -11.78 -2.00
C CYS A 15 -4.53 -10.94 -3.21
N ALA A 16 -3.53 -10.08 -3.00
CA ALA A 16 -3.07 -9.16 -4.04
C ALA A 16 -1.56 -8.84 -3.92
N ALA A 17 -0.86 -8.79 -5.05
CA ALA A 17 0.58 -8.56 -5.13
C ALA A 17 0.93 -7.07 -5.35
N ILE A 18 0.68 -6.22 -4.36
CA ILE A 18 1.07 -4.80 -4.39
C ILE A 18 2.59 -4.68 -4.42
N GLU A 19 3.12 -3.96 -5.42
CA GLU A 19 4.55 -3.62 -5.59
C GLU A 19 5.52 -4.81 -5.55
N GLN A 20 5.13 -5.97 -6.11
CA GLN A 20 5.95 -7.19 -6.06
C GLN A 20 7.37 -7.05 -6.62
N ASN A 21 7.60 -6.06 -7.50
CA ASN A 21 8.90 -5.81 -8.14
C ASN A 21 9.67 -4.65 -7.48
N THR A 22 9.24 -4.17 -6.32
CA THR A 22 9.82 -3.03 -5.60
C THR A 22 10.12 -3.45 -4.15
N PRO A 23 11.11 -4.33 -3.94
CA PRO A 23 11.38 -4.93 -2.63
C PRO A 23 11.81 -3.93 -1.55
N GLU A 24 12.28 -2.75 -1.96
CA GLU A 24 12.62 -1.62 -1.09
C GLU A 24 11.39 -0.92 -0.47
N ASN A 25 10.19 -1.22 -0.96
CA ASN A 25 8.94 -0.64 -0.48
C ASN A 25 8.12 -1.60 0.40
N ARG A 26 7.26 -0.98 1.22
CA ARG A 26 6.26 -1.64 2.04
C ARG A 26 4.93 -0.92 1.97
N ALA A 27 3.86 -1.64 2.28
CA ALA A 27 2.60 -1.01 2.68
C ALA A 27 2.81 -0.21 3.98
N ASN A 28 2.13 0.93 4.11
CA ASN A 28 2.16 1.77 5.29
C ASN A 28 0.80 1.83 5.98
N ASP A 29 -0.15 2.52 5.35
CA ASP A 29 -1.53 2.64 5.84
C ASP A 29 -2.50 2.04 4.84
N ALA A 30 -3.62 1.53 5.36
CA ALA A 30 -4.74 1.08 4.55
C ALA A 30 -6.08 1.51 5.14
N LYS A 31 -7.05 1.79 4.26
CA LYS A 31 -8.44 2.06 4.64
C LYS A 31 -9.40 1.47 3.63
N THR A 32 -10.45 0.82 4.13
CA THR A 32 -11.54 0.31 3.28
C THR A 32 -12.60 1.39 3.06
N ASP A 33 -13.05 1.56 1.82
CA ASP A 33 -14.17 2.44 1.48
C ASP A 33 -15.54 1.74 1.62
N SER A 34 -16.64 2.47 1.38
CA SER A 34 -18.00 1.94 1.52
C SER A 34 -18.38 0.87 0.49
N ARG A 35 -17.58 0.69 -0.56
CA ARG A 35 -17.75 -0.38 -1.56
C ARG A 35 -16.95 -1.63 -1.20
N GLY A 36 -16.20 -1.60 -0.09
CA GLY A 36 -15.34 -2.69 0.34
C GLY A 36 -13.95 -2.67 -0.29
N TRP A 37 -13.59 -1.64 -1.06
CA TRP A 37 -12.26 -1.56 -1.67
C TRP A 37 -11.23 -1.04 -0.69
N ALA A 38 -10.05 -1.65 -0.69
CA ALA A 38 -8.94 -1.22 0.15
C ALA A 38 -8.08 -0.18 -0.58
N TRP A 39 -7.87 0.96 0.07
CA TRP A 39 -6.93 1.99 -0.34
C TRP A 39 -5.65 1.83 0.45
N VAL A 40 -4.52 1.61 -0.22
CA VAL A 40 -3.23 1.28 0.41
C VAL A 40 -2.16 2.26 -0.04
N GLY A 41 -1.55 2.96 0.91
CA GLY A 41 -0.36 3.76 0.67
C GLY A 41 0.91 2.91 0.85
N THR A 42 1.87 3.03 -0.07
CA THR A 42 3.20 2.43 0.04
C THR A 42 4.26 3.46 0.35
N MET A 43 5.40 3.02 0.88
CA MET A 43 6.59 3.83 1.08
C MET A 43 7.85 2.96 1.14
N ALA A 44 9.01 3.54 0.82
CA ALA A 44 10.30 2.90 1.05
C ALA A 44 10.55 2.63 2.54
N TYR A 45 11.22 1.51 2.84
CA TYR A 45 11.63 1.15 4.20
C TYR A 45 12.53 2.21 4.84
N ASP A 46 13.46 2.77 4.05
CA ASP A 46 14.42 3.78 4.48
C ASP A 46 13.86 5.22 4.41
N LYS A 47 12.58 5.37 4.07
CA LYS A 47 11.88 6.66 3.96
C LYS A 47 12.44 7.56 2.86
N GLN A 48 13.07 6.97 1.82
CA GLN A 48 13.49 7.72 0.64
C GLN A 48 12.34 8.56 0.06
N PRO A 49 12.54 9.87 -0.15
CA PRO A 49 11.54 10.73 -0.77
C PRO A 49 11.17 10.24 -2.17
N ARG A 50 9.91 10.44 -2.55
CA ARG A 50 9.36 10.09 -3.87
C ARG A 50 9.28 8.60 -4.17
N ASN A 51 9.58 7.73 -3.21
CA ASN A 51 9.46 6.28 -3.36
C ASN A 51 8.20 5.74 -2.68
N ALA A 52 7.06 6.34 -2.99
CA ALA A 52 5.75 6.01 -2.44
C ALA A 52 4.69 6.05 -3.53
N ALA A 53 3.56 5.37 -3.32
CA ALA A 53 2.40 5.43 -4.20
C ALA A 53 1.11 5.09 -3.47
N LEU A 54 -0.02 5.41 -4.10
CA LEU A 54 -1.35 5.07 -3.62
C LEU A 54 -1.99 4.04 -4.55
N TYR A 55 -2.52 2.98 -3.95
CA TYR A 55 -3.19 1.89 -4.64
C TYR A 55 -4.64 1.75 -4.19
N ARG A 56 -5.50 1.35 -5.11
CA ARG A 56 -6.81 0.75 -4.83
C ARG A 56 -6.72 -0.74 -5.09
N VAL A 57 -7.23 -1.54 -4.16
CA VAL A 57 -7.26 -3.00 -4.23
C VAL A 57 -8.71 -3.48 -4.09
N ASP A 58 -9.16 -4.28 -5.06
CA ASP A 58 -10.46 -4.95 -5.06
C ASP A 58 -10.26 -6.43 -5.37
N ASP A 59 -10.62 -7.32 -4.43
CA ASP A 59 -10.29 -8.74 -4.46
C ASP A 59 -8.83 -8.99 -4.87
N VAL A 60 -8.60 -9.45 -6.11
CA VAL A 60 -7.27 -9.74 -6.66
C VAL A 60 -6.66 -8.59 -7.47
N ARG A 61 -7.43 -7.54 -7.76
CA ARG A 61 -7.05 -6.44 -8.64
C ARG A 61 -6.31 -5.37 -7.85
N VAL A 62 -5.16 -4.96 -8.38
CA VAL A 62 -4.37 -3.83 -7.87
C VAL A 62 -4.32 -2.74 -8.93
N VAL A 63 -4.76 -1.53 -8.59
CA VAL A 63 -4.68 -0.36 -9.47
C VAL A 63 -3.87 0.73 -8.77
N ARG A 64 -2.77 1.17 -9.38
CA ARG A 64 -2.05 2.37 -8.94
C ARG A 64 -2.89 3.59 -9.32
N VAL A 65 -3.18 4.44 -8.34
CA VAL A 65 -4.03 5.63 -8.50
C VAL A 65 -3.21 6.92 -8.50
N ALA A 66 -2.11 6.96 -7.75
CA ALA A 66 -1.21 8.11 -7.71
C ALA A 66 0.21 7.70 -7.33
N ASP A 67 1.17 8.51 -7.75
CA ASP A 67 2.57 8.45 -7.31
C ASP A 67 2.80 9.37 -6.11
N ALA A 68 3.95 9.24 -5.47
CA ALA A 68 4.40 10.17 -4.44
C ALA A 68 4.33 11.62 -4.95
N ALA A 69 3.59 12.45 -4.23
CA ALA A 69 3.65 13.89 -4.44
C ALA A 69 5.08 14.41 -4.14
N PRO A 70 5.49 15.54 -4.75
CA PRO A 70 6.74 16.20 -4.40
C PRO A 70 6.79 16.42 -2.88
N SER A 71 7.94 16.16 -2.24
CA SER A 71 8.05 16.43 -0.80
C SER A 71 7.76 17.90 -0.57
N LYS A 72 6.88 18.21 0.39
CA LYS A 72 6.84 19.58 0.93
C LYS A 72 8.25 19.89 1.42
N VAL A 73 8.89 20.91 0.87
CA VAL A 73 10.14 21.44 1.42
C VAL A 73 9.89 21.65 2.91
N PRO A 74 10.73 21.13 3.82
CA PRO A 74 10.54 21.38 5.23
C PRO A 74 10.48 22.89 5.44
N SER A 75 9.37 23.40 5.98
CA SER A 75 9.34 24.78 6.45
C SER A 75 10.38 24.85 7.57
N GLY A 76 11.56 25.40 7.27
CA GLY A 76 12.62 25.58 8.24
C GLY A 76 12.07 26.26 9.49
N ARG A 77 12.21 25.59 10.63
CA ARG A 77 12.26 26.21 11.95
C ARG A 77 13.68 26.06 12.46
#